data_AF-A0A941MI62-F1
#
_entry.id   AF-A0A941MI62-F1
#
_cell.length_a   1.000
_cell.length_b   1.000
_cell.length_c   1.000
_cell.angle_alpha   90.00
_cell.angle_beta   90.00
_cell.angle_gamma   90.00
#
_symmetry.space_group_name_H-M   'P 1'
#
loop_
_entity.id
_entity.type
_entity.pdbx_description
1 polymer ?
#
loop_
_entity_poly.entity_id
_entity_poly.type
_entity_poly.pdbx_seq_one_letter_code
_entity_poly.pdbx_strand_id
1 'polypeptide(L)'
;MPTIQELALTINEKIKSVFNDTFELANLCVNAVSSYEPSELAPLLEMDEGTFSKYRKVGTTFYLSNYKNNIPHHLSSLYALTFIPEEKLKDAIAQGKISSRSTRREIEDYCKLISGKAPSNVGDSILLRIRKPADYTDDEEIQLTKALRDVAERFRCAIGDVSKQVADPATAARNGLIVSNTMSIIAGEKKRRKDLQMKKPAEQRQDPWPFKEGDVKITKASTPEDCQRVLTTIGCSAQWDIISSLANSWNFDDENPAPSQNAKPKKAA
;
A
#
# COMPACT_ATOMS: atom_id res chain seq x y z
N MET A 1 15.15 -46.33 -7.88
CA MET A 1 14.53 -45.04 -7.51
C MET A 1 14.80 -44.83 -6.02
N PRO A 2 15.15 -43.61 -5.59
CA PRO A 2 15.34 -43.33 -4.16
C PRO A 2 14.03 -43.55 -3.40
N THR A 3 14.11 -44.01 -2.17
CA THR A 3 12.96 -44.14 -1.25
C THR A 3 12.42 -42.75 -0.85
N ILE A 4 11.17 -42.70 -0.38
CA ILE A 4 10.57 -41.43 0.11
C ILE A 4 11.39 -40.83 1.26
N GLN A 5 12.00 -41.67 2.10
CA GLN A 5 12.88 -41.22 3.19
C GLN A 5 14.21 -40.66 2.67
N GLU A 6 14.85 -41.30 1.69
CA GLU A 6 16.09 -40.80 1.09
C GLU A 6 15.88 -39.46 0.38
N LEU A 7 14.74 -39.31 -0.29
CA LEU A 7 14.34 -38.09 -0.98
C LEU A 7 14.01 -36.95 0.01
N ALA A 8 13.25 -37.25 1.07
CA ALA A 8 12.99 -36.29 2.15
C ALA A 8 14.29 -35.85 2.84
N LEU A 9 15.20 -36.78 3.11
CA LEU A 9 16.51 -36.48 3.69
C LEU A 9 17.32 -35.55 2.79
N THR A 10 17.38 -35.83 1.49
CA THR A 10 18.08 -34.98 0.51
C THR A 10 17.51 -33.56 0.47
N ILE A 11 16.18 -33.43 0.49
CA ILE A 11 15.50 -32.12 0.54
C ILE A 11 15.86 -31.40 1.85
N ASN A 12 15.77 -32.09 2.99
CA ASN A 12 16.06 -31.51 4.31
C ASN A 12 17.53 -31.06 4.45
N GLU A 13 18.48 -31.84 3.93
CA GLU A 13 19.89 -31.45 3.87
C GLU A 13 20.09 -30.20 3.01
N LYS A 14 19.38 -30.11 1.89
CA LYS A 14 19.45 -28.93 1.00
C LYS A 14 18.88 -27.68 1.65
N ILE A 15 17.77 -27.80 2.41
CA ILE A 15 17.20 -26.70 3.21
C ILE A 15 18.23 -26.13 4.18
N LYS A 16 19.00 -26.99 4.84
CA LYS A 16 20.00 -26.60 5.86
C LYS A 16 21.28 -26.00 5.27
N SER A 17 21.47 -26.08 3.96
CA SER A 17 22.68 -25.57 3.31
C SER A 17 22.74 -24.05 3.33
N VAL A 18 23.90 -23.49 3.73
CA VAL A 18 24.16 -22.04 3.74
C VAL A 18 24.17 -21.44 2.33
N PHE A 19 24.42 -22.27 1.31
CA PHE A 19 24.46 -21.87 -0.11
C PHE A 19 23.25 -22.37 -0.90
N ASN A 20 22.09 -22.46 -0.24
CA ASN A 20 20.91 -23.05 -0.86
C ASN A 20 20.44 -22.22 -2.08
N ASP A 21 20.61 -22.77 -3.28
CA ASP A 21 20.01 -22.23 -4.50
C ASP A 21 18.52 -22.61 -4.51
N THR A 22 17.67 -21.58 -4.46
CA THR A 22 16.21 -21.74 -4.46
C THR A 22 15.71 -22.49 -5.69
N PHE A 23 16.37 -22.35 -6.85
CA PHE A 23 16.02 -23.11 -8.06
C PHE A 23 16.36 -24.60 -7.94
N GLU A 24 17.50 -24.93 -7.33
CA GLU A 24 17.88 -26.34 -7.11
C GLU A 24 16.91 -27.02 -6.15
N LEU A 25 16.57 -26.37 -5.03
CA LEU A 25 15.59 -26.90 -4.09
C LEU A 25 14.19 -26.99 -4.72
N ALA A 26 13.78 -26.00 -5.53
CA ALA A 26 12.53 -26.05 -6.27
C ALA A 26 12.47 -27.24 -7.25
N ASN A 27 13.56 -27.52 -7.97
CA ASN A 27 13.67 -28.68 -8.86
C ASN A 27 13.60 -30.00 -8.09
N LEU A 28 14.27 -30.10 -6.93
CA LEU A 28 14.16 -31.28 -6.05
C LEU A 28 12.71 -31.52 -5.61
N CYS A 29 11.98 -30.47 -5.20
CA CYS A 29 10.58 -30.58 -4.83
C CYS A 29 9.67 -31.02 -5.99
N VAL A 30 9.95 -30.59 -7.23
CA VAL A 30 9.18 -31.04 -8.42
C VAL A 30 9.48 -32.50 -8.76
N ASN A 31 10.75 -32.89 -8.75
CA ASN A 31 11.15 -34.27 -9.01
C ASN A 31 10.57 -35.23 -7.97
N ALA A 32 10.50 -34.78 -6.72
CA ALA A 32 9.95 -35.56 -5.62
C ALA A 32 8.46 -35.91 -5.81
N VAL A 33 7.65 -34.96 -6.29
CA VAL A 33 6.22 -35.18 -6.56
C VAL A 33 5.99 -36.03 -7.82
N SER A 34 7.00 -36.19 -8.67
CA SER A 34 6.92 -37.13 -9.80
C SER A 34 7.03 -38.59 -9.35
N SER A 35 7.45 -38.84 -8.11
CA SER A 35 7.66 -40.19 -7.55
C SER A 35 6.75 -40.51 -6.36
N TYR A 36 6.23 -39.50 -5.66
CA TYR A 36 5.42 -39.66 -4.45
C TYR A 36 4.32 -38.60 -4.35
N GLU A 37 3.22 -38.91 -3.68
CA GLU A 37 2.14 -37.95 -3.48
C GLU A 37 2.57 -36.86 -2.48
N PRO A 38 2.18 -35.59 -2.69
CA PRO A 38 2.52 -34.50 -1.76
C PRO A 38 2.12 -34.77 -0.31
N SER A 39 1.01 -35.48 -0.09
CA SER A 39 0.51 -35.85 1.24
C SER A 39 1.39 -36.86 1.97
N GLU A 40 2.16 -37.66 1.24
CA GLU A 40 3.08 -38.65 1.82
C GLU A 40 4.44 -38.03 2.13
N LEU A 41 4.89 -37.09 1.29
CA LEU A 41 6.20 -36.47 1.40
C LEU A 41 6.21 -35.31 2.41
N ALA A 42 5.18 -34.45 2.40
CA ALA A 42 5.15 -33.23 3.23
C ALA A 42 5.36 -33.49 4.74
N PRO A 43 4.81 -34.56 5.36
CA PRO A 43 5.05 -34.85 6.78
C PRO A 43 6.51 -35.18 7.15
N LEU A 44 7.33 -35.54 6.16
CA LEU A 44 8.75 -35.92 6.35
C LEU A 44 9.71 -34.74 6.12
N LEU A 45 9.20 -33.60 5.66
CA LEU A 45 10.01 -32.42 5.38
C LEU A 45 10.09 -31.49 6.60
N GLU A 46 11.22 -30.81 6.74
CA GLU A 46 11.42 -29.78 7.77
C GLU A 46 10.79 -28.42 7.40
N MET A 47 10.05 -28.37 6.30
CA MET A 47 9.30 -27.19 5.86
C MET A 47 7.79 -27.44 5.93
N ASP A 48 7.01 -26.39 6.18
CA ASP A 48 5.55 -26.49 6.13
C ASP A 48 5.03 -26.76 4.71
N GLU A 49 3.84 -27.35 4.61
CA GLU A 49 3.18 -27.69 3.34
C GLU A 49 3.03 -26.47 2.41
N GLY A 50 2.78 -25.29 2.97
CA GLY A 50 2.66 -24.04 2.22
C GLY A 50 3.99 -23.63 1.58
N THR A 51 5.09 -23.77 2.30
CA THR A 51 6.45 -23.53 1.78
C THR A 51 6.83 -24.56 0.72
N PHE A 52 6.53 -25.84 0.94
CA PHE A 52 6.73 -26.91 -0.05
C PHE A 52 5.96 -26.63 -1.36
N SER A 53 4.70 -26.22 -1.24
CA SER A 53 3.85 -25.84 -2.39
C SER A 53 4.43 -24.67 -3.18
N LYS A 54 5.03 -23.67 -2.52
CA LYS A 54 5.72 -22.54 -3.19
C LYS A 54 6.95 -23.00 -3.97
N TYR A 55 7.81 -23.82 -3.38
CA TYR A 55 8.98 -24.38 -4.08
C TYR A 55 8.55 -25.18 -5.31
N ARG A 56 7.52 -26.03 -5.15
CA ARG A 56 6.95 -26.78 -6.27
C ARG A 56 6.47 -25.85 -7.39
N LYS A 57 5.71 -24.81 -7.05
CA LYS A 57 5.19 -23.86 -8.04
C LYS A 57 6.32 -23.15 -8.78
N VAL A 58 7.37 -22.71 -8.08
CA VAL A 58 8.58 -22.14 -8.70
C VAL A 58 9.24 -23.13 -9.64
N GLY A 59 9.48 -24.37 -9.20
CA GLY A 59 10.14 -25.40 -10.01
C GLY A 59 9.34 -25.81 -11.25
N THR A 60 8.00 -25.85 -11.16
CA THR A 60 7.13 -26.12 -12.32
C THR A 60 7.08 -24.97 -13.33
N THR A 61 7.58 -23.79 -12.95
CA THR A 61 7.60 -22.60 -13.81
C THR A 61 8.95 -22.51 -14.52
N PHE A 62 9.18 -23.43 -15.47
CA PHE A 62 10.49 -23.67 -16.07
C PHE A 62 11.16 -22.43 -16.67
N TYR A 63 10.40 -21.51 -17.26
CA TYR A 63 10.96 -20.30 -17.87
C TYR A 63 11.68 -19.38 -16.88
N LEU A 64 11.38 -19.43 -15.57
CA LEU A 64 12.08 -18.61 -14.57
C LEU A 64 13.57 -18.94 -14.52
N SER A 65 13.94 -20.19 -14.75
CA SER A 65 15.35 -20.64 -14.77
C SER A 65 16.17 -19.96 -15.88
N ASN A 66 15.53 -19.63 -17.02
CA ASN A 66 16.18 -18.92 -18.14
C ASN A 66 16.59 -17.50 -17.76
N TYR A 67 15.94 -16.91 -16.73
CA TYR A 67 16.20 -15.54 -16.28
C TYR A 67 16.92 -15.49 -14.93
N LYS A 68 17.47 -16.60 -14.42
CA LYS A 68 18.01 -16.72 -13.05
C LYS A 68 18.98 -15.61 -12.61
N ASN A 69 19.75 -15.03 -13.54
CA ASN A 69 20.71 -13.96 -13.24
C ASN A 69 20.09 -12.55 -13.22
N ASN A 70 18.85 -12.42 -13.72
CA ASN A 70 18.15 -11.14 -13.93
C ASN A 70 16.91 -10.98 -13.03
N ILE A 71 16.58 -11.99 -12.22
CA ILE A 71 15.42 -11.99 -11.31
C ILE A 71 15.88 -12.27 -9.88
N PRO A 72 15.10 -11.89 -8.84
CA PRO A 72 15.48 -12.11 -7.46
C PRO A 72 15.60 -13.61 -7.14
N HIS A 73 16.52 -13.96 -6.24
CA HIS A 73 16.77 -15.34 -5.85
C HIS A 73 15.95 -15.81 -4.64
N HIS A 74 15.28 -14.89 -3.94
CA HIS A 74 14.51 -15.24 -2.74
C HIS A 74 13.20 -15.94 -3.09
N LEU A 75 12.88 -17.06 -2.41
CA LEU A 75 11.68 -17.87 -2.67
C LEU A 75 10.39 -17.06 -2.77
N SER A 76 10.18 -16.12 -1.85
CA SER A 76 8.95 -15.33 -1.82
C SER A 76 8.78 -14.42 -3.05
N SER A 77 9.88 -13.90 -3.60
CA SER A 77 9.89 -13.11 -4.83
C SER A 77 9.75 -14.01 -6.05
N LEU A 78 10.48 -15.13 -6.10
CA LEU A 78 10.36 -16.12 -7.18
C LEU A 78 8.94 -16.66 -7.29
N TYR A 79 8.31 -16.96 -6.16
CA TYR A 79 6.91 -17.39 -6.12
C TYR A 79 5.98 -16.33 -6.72
N ALA A 80 6.18 -15.04 -6.42
CA ALA A 80 5.40 -13.97 -7.02
C ALA A 80 5.56 -13.89 -8.56
N LEU A 81 6.77 -14.18 -9.07
CA LEU A 81 7.03 -14.22 -10.51
C LEU A 81 6.29 -15.35 -11.23
N THR A 82 5.92 -16.43 -10.53
CA THR A 82 5.15 -17.55 -11.13
C THR A 82 3.75 -17.16 -11.61
N PHE A 83 3.27 -15.98 -11.21
CA PHE A 83 1.98 -15.44 -11.65
C PHE A 83 2.08 -14.52 -12.89
N ILE A 84 3.30 -14.23 -13.36
CA ILE A 84 3.53 -13.36 -14.53
C ILE A 84 3.77 -14.25 -15.75
N PRO A 85 2.98 -14.11 -16.84
CA PRO A 85 3.25 -14.83 -18.10
C PRO A 85 4.66 -14.55 -18.63
N GLU A 86 5.31 -15.55 -19.22
CA GLU A 86 6.71 -15.46 -19.67
C GLU A 86 6.98 -14.23 -20.55
N GLU A 87 6.12 -13.95 -21.52
CA GLU A 87 6.24 -12.79 -22.41
C GLU A 87 6.28 -11.47 -21.63
N LYS A 88 5.42 -11.33 -20.62
CA LYS A 88 5.34 -10.13 -19.77
C LYS A 88 6.51 -10.02 -18.81
N LEU A 89 7.06 -11.15 -18.35
CA LEU A 89 8.26 -11.17 -17.53
C LEU A 89 9.49 -10.76 -18.35
N LYS A 90 9.63 -11.30 -19.57
CA LYS A 90 10.69 -10.93 -20.51
C LYS A 90 10.68 -9.43 -20.80
N ASP A 91 9.50 -8.87 -21.09
CA ASP A 91 9.33 -7.43 -21.29
C ASP A 91 9.67 -6.63 -20.03
N ALA A 92 9.26 -7.10 -18.85
CA ALA A 92 9.53 -6.42 -17.57
C ALA A 92 11.03 -6.35 -17.27
N ILE A 93 11.76 -7.45 -17.53
CA ILE A 93 13.21 -7.52 -17.35
C ILE A 93 13.91 -6.60 -18.35
N ALA A 94 13.53 -6.65 -19.62
CA ALA A 94 14.10 -5.78 -20.66
C ALA A 94 13.87 -4.29 -20.38
N GLN A 95 12.76 -3.93 -19.75
CA GLN A 95 12.41 -2.57 -19.34
C GLN A 95 12.99 -2.16 -17.97
N GLY A 96 13.70 -3.06 -17.28
CA GLY A 96 14.26 -2.81 -15.94
C GLY A 96 13.21 -2.70 -14.82
N LYS A 97 11.95 -3.09 -15.07
CA LYS A 97 10.87 -3.10 -14.07
C LYS A 97 11.02 -4.24 -13.06
N ILE A 98 11.64 -5.34 -13.49
CA ILE A 98 12.03 -6.47 -12.65
C ILE A 98 13.54 -6.67 -12.84
N SER A 99 14.25 -6.79 -11.72
CA SER A 99 15.70 -7.02 -11.68
C SER A 99 16.06 -8.01 -10.58
N SER A 100 17.32 -8.45 -10.51
CA SER A 100 17.81 -9.31 -9.43
C SER A 100 17.67 -8.73 -8.02
N ARG A 101 17.47 -7.41 -7.91
CA ARG A 101 17.27 -6.69 -6.64
C ARG A 101 15.80 -6.44 -6.33
N SER A 102 14.88 -6.79 -7.22
CA SER A 102 13.47 -6.51 -7.02
C SER A 102 12.92 -7.24 -5.80
N THR A 103 12.27 -6.48 -4.93
CA THR A 103 11.57 -6.98 -3.77
C THR A 103 10.30 -7.69 -4.20
N ARG A 104 9.79 -8.57 -3.32
CA ARG A 104 8.49 -9.22 -3.51
C ARG A 104 7.38 -8.20 -3.78
N ARG A 105 7.40 -7.07 -3.07
CA ARG A 105 6.36 -6.03 -3.18
C ARG A 105 6.33 -5.40 -4.57
N GLU A 106 7.49 -5.05 -5.11
CA GLU A 106 7.61 -4.47 -6.45
C GLU A 106 7.09 -5.44 -7.53
N ILE A 107 7.35 -6.74 -7.37
CA ILE A 107 6.83 -7.78 -8.26
C ILE A 107 5.30 -7.88 -8.14
N GLU A 108 4.76 -7.91 -6.92
CA GLU A 108 3.31 -7.94 -6.70
C GLU A 108 2.60 -6.70 -7.26
N ASP A 109 3.23 -5.53 -7.17
CA ASP A 109 2.69 -4.29 -7.74
C ASP A 109 2.73 -4.31 -9.27
N TYR A 110 3.77 -4.89 -9.87
CA TYR A 110 3.78 -5.16 -11.32
C TYR A 110 2.71 -6.18 -11.74
N CYS A 111 2.49 -7.25 -10.96
CA CYS A 111 1.41 -8.22 -11.20
C CYS A 111 0.02 -7.55 -11.21
N LYS A 112 -0.22 -6.61 -10.28
CA LYS A 112 -1.46 -5.82 -10.26
C LYS A 112 -1.58 -4.97 -11.53
N LEU A 113 -0.51 -4.25 -11.89
CA LEU A 113 -0.46 -3.42 -13.08
C LEU A 113 -0.83 -4.19 -14.37
N ILE A 114 -0.23 -5.35 -14.59
CA ILE A 114 -0.50 -6.16 -15.81
C ILE A 114 -1.87 -6.83 -15.82
N SER A 115 -2.48 -7.05 -14.64
CA SER A 115 -3.80 -7.68 -14.53
C SER A 115 -4.96 -6.68 -14.68
N GLY A 116 -4.66 -5.41 -15.01
CA GLY A 116 -5.65 -4.34 -15.13
C GLY A 116 -6.30 -3.97 -13.79
N LYS A 117 -5.86 -4.57 -12.68
CA LYS A 117 -6.23 -4.18 -11.34
C LYS A 117 -5.35 -2.99 -10.99
N ALA A 118 -5.94 -1.80 -10.96
CA ALA A 118 -5.24 -0.58 -10.58
C ALA A 118 -4.29 -0.87 -9.40
N PRO A 119 -2.97 -0.63 -9.54
CA PRO A 119 -2.04 -0.89 -8.46
C PRO A 119 -2.54 -0.12 -7.24
N SER A 120 -2.63 -0.81 -6.10
CA SER A 120 -3.25 -0.29 -4.88
C SER A 120 -2.61 1.02 -4.40
N ASN A 121 -1.39 1.30 -4.85
CA ASN A 121 -0.58 2.48 -4.54
C ASN A 121 0.17 2.96 -5.79
N VAL A 122 -0.51 3.30 -6.88
CA VAL A 122 0.08 4.33 -7.78
C VAL A 122 -0.11 5.67 -7.08
N GLY A 123 0.75 5.93 -6.08
CA GLY A 123 1.14 7.31 -5.87
C GLY A 123 1.90 7.69 -7.13
N ASP A 124 1.36 8.64 -7.88
CA ASP A 124 2.05 9.28 -9.00
C ASP A 124 3.49 9.56 -8.57
N SER A 125 4.42 8.75 -9.08
CA SER A 125 5.83 8.89 -8.73
C SER A 125 6.32 10.12 -9.48
N ILE A 126 6.19 11.29 -8.85
CA ILE A 126 6.68 12.55 -9.39
C ILE A 126 8.21 12.39 -9.54
N LEU A 127 8.66 12.18 -10.78
CA LEU A 127 10.08 12.00 -11.08
C LEU A 127 10.89 13.29 -10.83
N LEU A 128 10.23 14.44 -10.98
CA LEU A 128 10.82 15.77 -10.81
C LEU A 128 9.70 16.78 -10.54
N ARG A 129 9.86 17.64 -9.52
CA ARG A 129 9.00 18.79 -9.27
C ARG A 129 9.81 20.07 -9.44
N ILE A 130 9.37 20.93 -10.35
CA ILE A 130 10.00 22.25 -10.56
C ILE A 130 9.12 23.31 -9.93
N ARG A 131 9.69 24.10 -9.03
CA ARG A 131 9.01 25.22 -8.39
C ARG A 131 9.33 26.48 -9.18
N LYS A 132 8.32 27.08 -9.81
CA LYS A 132 8.45 28.37 -10.49
C LYS A 132 8.66 29.48 -9.44
N PRO A 133 9.68 30.35 -9.58
CA PRO A 133 9.81 31.54 -8.74
C PRO A 133 8.73 32.58 -9.08
N ALA A 134 8.58 33.61 -8.24
CA ALA A 134 7.47 34.56 -8.36
C ALA A 134 7.58 35.50 -9.59
N ASP A 135 8.79 35.65 -10.12
CA ASP A 135 9.17 36.44 -11.28
C ASP A 135 9.30 35.60 -12.58
N TYR A 136 8.81 34.35 -12.55
CA TYR A 136 8.89 33.43 -13.68
C TYR A 136 8.14 33.95 -14.91
N THR A 137 8.86 34.09 -16.01
CA THR A 137 8.38 34.68 -17.25
C THR A 137 7.82 33.64 -18.24
N ASP A 138 7.00 34.10 -19.18
CA ASP A 138 6.44 33.25 -20.24
C ASP A 138 7.54 32.61 -21.11
N ASP A 139 8.64 33.33 -21.36
CA ASP A 139 9.79 32.81 -22.11
C ASP A 139 10.50 31.66 -21.38
N GLU A 140 10.63 31.77 -20.05
CA GLU A 140 11.18 30.69 -19.21
C GLU A 140 10.24 29.48 -19.15
N GLU A 141 8.93 29.70 -19.16
CA GLU A 141 7.92 28.64 -19.23
C GLU A 141 8.01 27.84 -20.53
N ILE A 142 8.20 28.52 -21.66
CA ILE A 142 8.37 27.90 -22.97
C ILE A 142 9.66 27.05 -22.99
N GLN A 143 10.77 27.59 -22.46
CA GLN A 143 12.04 26.87 -22.38
C GLN A 143 11.95 25.64 -21.48
N LEU A 144 11.31 25.77 -20.31
CA LEU A 144 11.11 24.66 -19.38
C LEU A 144 10.21 23.58 -19.97
N THR A 145 9.11 23.96 -20.61
CA THR A 145 8.19 23.02 -21.27
C THR A 145 8.90 22.24 -22.37
N LYS A 146 9.77 22.91 -23.14
CA LYS A 146 10.59 22.27 -24.15
C LYS A 146 11.56 21.26 -23.54
N ALA A 147 12.31 21.65 -22.50
CA ALA A 147 13.24 20.76 -21.80
C ALA A 147 12.53 19.56 -21.15
N LEU A 148 11.36 19.78 -20.55
CA LEU A 148 10.53 18.72 -19.98
C LEU A 148 10.00 17.76 -21.04
N ARG A 149 9.72 18.24 -22.25
CA ARG A 149 9.31 17.40 -23.37
C ARG A 149 10.45 16.51 -23.87
N ASP A 150 11.65 17.06 -23.97
CA ASP A 150 12.85 16.29 -24.34
C ASP A 150 13.13 15.18 -23.31
N VAL A 151 12.97 15.47 -22.01
CA VAL A 151 13.06 14.48 -20.93
C VAL A 151 11.93 13.45 -21.03
N ALA A 152 10.69 13.90 -21.24
CA ALA A 152 9.53 13.03 -21.34
C ALA A 152 9.64 12.02 -22.48
N GLU A 153 10.11 12.46 -23.65
CA GLU A 153 10.38 11.60 -24.80
C GLU A 153 11.50 10.60 -24.49
N ARG A 154 12.59 11.06 -23.88
CA ARG A 154 13.75 10.20 -23.55
C ARG A 154 13.42 9.11 -22.54
N PHE A 155 12.56 9.42 -21.57
CA PHE A 155 12.18 8.50 -20.48
C PHE A 155 10.79 7.86 -20.66
N ARG A 156 10.11 8.12 -21.80
CA ARG A 156 8.74 7.65 -22.11
C ARG A 156 7.73 7.93 -20.98
N CYS A 157 7.84 9.09 -20.34
CA CYS A 157 6.87 9.53 -19.33
C CYS A 157 5.91 10.59 -19.92
N ALA A 158 4.72 10.70 -19.34
CA ALA A 158 3.77 11.73 -19.74
C ALA A 158 4.08 13.03 -18.97
N ILE A 159 4.10 14.17 -19.68
CA ILE A 159 4.05 15.47 -19.03
C ILE A 159 2.59 15.68 -18.62
N GLY A 160 2.31 15.56 -17.33
CA GLY A 160 1.00 15.91 -16.79
C GLY A 160 0.76 17.40 -16.91
N ASP A 161 -0.35 17.80 -17.53
CA ASP A 161 -0.82 19.17 -17.48
C ASP A 161 -1.45 19.41 -16.09
N VAL A 162 -0.87 20.32 -15.31
CA VAL A 162 -1.28 20.63 -13.93
C VAL A 162 -2.66 21.34 -13.91
N SER A 163 -3.24 21.65 -15.07
CA SER A 163 -4.61 22.19 -15.19
C SER A 163 -5.71 21.24 -14.69
N LYS A 164 -5.41 19.93 -14.52
CA LYS A 164 -6.25 18.98 -13.79
C LYS A 164 -5.59 18.60 -12.48
N GLN A 165 -5.77 19.42 -11.46
CA GLN A 165 -5.48 19.07 -10.07
C GLN A 165 -6.24 17.78 -9.69
N VAL A 166 -5.60 16.63 -9.84
CA VAL A 166 -5.84 15.51 -8.93
C VAL A 166 -5.51 16.07 -7.56
N ALA A 167 -6.49 16.11 -6.65
CA ALA A 167 -6.29 16.63 -5.31
C ALA A 167 -5.01 16.01 -4.72
N ASP A 168 -4.02 16.85 -4.44
CA ASP A 168 -2.73 16.45 -3.88
C ASP A 168 -3.00 15.42 -2.76
N PRO A 169 -2.41 14.21 -2.79
CA PRO A 169 -2.61 13.20 -1.75
C PRO A 169 -2.41 13.75 -0.34
N ALA A 170 -1.53 14.75 -0.18
CA ALA A 170 -1.35 15.48 1.07
C ALA A 170 -2.60 16.30 1.46
N THR A 171 -3.25 16.96 0.49
CA THR A 171 -4.52 17.67 0.68
C THR A 171 -5.67 16.71 0.98
N ALA A 172 -5.74 15.56 0.30
CA ALA A 172 -6.75 14.54 0.57
C ALA A 172 -6.60 13.94 1.98
N ALA A 173 -5.36 13.65 2.41
CA ALA A 173 -5.07 13.17 3.75
C ALA A 173 -5.35 14.22 4.84
N ARG A 174 -4.97 15.48 4.59
CA ARG A 174 -5.29 16.63 5.45
C ARG A 174 -6.81 16.78 5.62
N ASN A 175 -7.57 16.76 4.53
CA ASN A 175 -9.02 16.85 4.58
C ASN A 175 -9.64 15.64 5.29
N GLY A 176 -9.08 14.44 5.08
CA GLY A 176 -9.47 13.23 5.81
C GLY A 176 -9.27 13.35 7.33
N LEU A 177 -8.17 13.96 7.77
CA LEU A 177 -7.90 14.23 9.20
C LEU A 177 -8.94 15.19 9.78
N ILE A 178 -9.26 16.27 9.06
CA ILE A 178 -10.26 17.26 9.47
C ILE A 178 -11.63 16.60 9.63
N VAL A 179 -12.05 15.81 8.63
CA VAL A 179 -13.33 15.09 8.63
C VAL A 179 -13.40 14.08 9.79
N SER A 180 -12.35 13.27 9.98
CA SER A 180 -12.29 12.24 11.03
C SER A 180 -12.36 12.84 12.45
N ASN A 181 -11.58 13.89 12.70
CA ASN A 181 -11.59 14.57 14.00
C ASN A 181 -12.94 15.26 14.25
N THR A 182 -13.53 15.87 13.22
CA THR A 182 -14.85 16.50 13.32
C THR A 182 -15.94 15.47 13.67
N MET A 183 -15.95 14.30 13.02
CA MET A 183 -16.86 13.20 13.36
C MET A 183 -16.68 12.74 14.82
N SER A 184 -15.43 12.67 15.28
CA SER A 184 -15.09 12.26 16.65
C SER A 184 -15.59 13.27 17.69
N ILE A 185 -15.48 14.57 17.41
CA ILE A 185 -16.02 15.63 18.28
C ILE A 185 -17.54 15.59 18.31
N ILE A 186 -18.21 15.42 17.17
CA ILE A 186 -19.67 15.28 17.12
C ILE A 186 -20.12 14.09 17.99
N ALA A 187 -19.44 12.95 17.88
CA ALA A 187 -19.74 11.77 18.70
C ALA A 187 -19.52 12.03 20.20
N GLY A 188 -18.41 12.68 20.56
CA GLY A 188 -18.12 13.10 21.93
C GLY A 188 -19.17 14.05 22.51
N GLU A 189 -19.61 15.03 21.72
CA GLU A 189 -20.61 16.01 22.15
C GLU A 189 -22.01 15.38 22.27
N LYS A 190 -22.39 14.48 21.35
CA LYS A 190 -23.61 13.66 21.47
C LYS A 190 -23.63 12.90 22.80
N LYS A 191 -22.51 12.25 23.14
CA LYS A 191 -22.38 11.52 24.40
C LYS A 191 -22.46 12.45 25.61
N ARG A 192 -21.69 13.54 25.62
CA ARG A 192 -21.68 14.52 26.72
C ARG A 192 -23.07 15.09 27.01
N ARG A 193 -23.81 15.48 25.97
CA ARG A 193 -25.18 16.01 26.12
C ARG A 193 -26.16 14.94 26.61
N LYS A 194 -26.04 13.70 26.15
CA LYS A 194 -26.83 12.57 26.67
C LYS A 194 -26.55 12.35 28.15
N ASP A 195 -25.29 12.32 28.55
CA ASP A 195 -24.89 12.14 29.95
C ASP A 195 -25.40 13.27 30.85
N LEU A 196 -25.39 14.52 30.36
CA LEU A 196 -25.97 15.67 31.06
C LEU A 196 -27.49 15.56 31.25
N GLN A 197 -28.22 15.06 30.25
CA GLN A 197 -29.66 14.81 30.39
C GLN A 197 -29.95 13.65 31.35
N MET A 198 -29.11 12.61 31.35
CA MET A 198 -29.27 11.47 32.27
C MET A 198 -29.10 11.85 33.75
N LYS A 199 -28.35 12.91 34.05
CA LYS A 199 -28.21 13.47 35.40
C LYS A 199 -29.45 14.23 35.88
N LYS A 200 -30.37 14.60 34.98
CA LYS A 200 -31.62 15.26 35.33
C LYS A 200 -32.71 14.23 35.68
N PRO A 201 -33.65 14.57 36.57
CA PRO A 201 -34.86 13.80 36.80
C PRO A 201 -35.61 13.54 35.48
N ALA A 202 -36.25 12.37 35.35
CA ALA A 202 -36.85 11.92 34.09
C ALA A 202 -37.83 12.94 33.48
N GLU A 203 -38.61 13.61 34.32
CA GLU A 203 -39.61 14.63 33.96
C GLU A 203 -38.99 15.90 33.36
N GLN A 204 -37.72 16.18 33.63
CA GLN A 204 -36.99 17.35 33.15
C GLN A 204 -36.06 17.04 31.98
N ARG A 205 -36.04 15.79 31.50
CA ARG A 205 -35.19 15.38 30.38
C ARG A 205 -35.76 15.92 29.07
N GLN A 206 -34.88 16.51 28.29
CA GLN A 206 -35.17 16.96 26.93
C GLN A 206 -34.32 16.14 25.94
N ASP A 207 -34.66 16.24 24.65
CA ASP A 207 -33.82 15.69 23.59
C ASP A 207 -32.38 16.23 23.74
N PRO A 208 -31.38 15.37 24.01
CA PRO A 208 -29.99 15.80 24.17
C PRO A 208 -29.39 16.33 22.86
N TRP A 209 -30.02 16.07 21.71
CA TRP A 209 -29.50 16.43 20.40
C TRP A 209 -30.51 17.24 19.57
N PRO A 210 -30.63 18.55 19.81
CA PRO A 210 -31.65 19.39 19.18
C PRO A 210 -31.37 19.73 17.70
N PHE A 211 -30.39 19.09 17.07
CA PHE A 211 -29.97 19.38 15.69
C PHE A 211 -30.53 18.34 14.73
N LYS A 212 -31.10 18.79 13.61
CA LYS A 212 -31.56 17.90 12.55
C LYS A 212 -30.38 17.17 11.93
N GLU A 213 -30.58 15.90 11.58
CA GLU A 213 -29.50 15.03 11.10
C GLU A 213 -28.80 15.59 9.86
N GLY A 214 -29.54 16.22 8.93
CA GLY A 214 -28.99 16.83 7.72
C GLY A 214 -28.10 18.06 7.97
N ASP A 215 -28.38 18.85 9.01
CA ASP A 215 -27.68 20.12 9.26
C ASP A 215 -26.28 19.91 9.82
N VAL A 216 -26.07 18.77 10.50
CA VAL A 216 -24.83 18.38 11.19
C VAL A 216 -24.20 17.11 10.62
N LYS A 217 -24.62 16.66 9.43
CA LYS A 217 -24.07 15.47 8.78
C LYS A 217 -22.71 15.78 8.16
N ILE A 218 -21.68 15.09 8.65
CA ILE A 218 -20.36 15.04 8.03
C ILE A 218 -20.18 13.67 7.40
N THR A 219 -19.71 13.63 6.16
CA THR A 219 -19.39 12.40 5.42
C THR A 219 -17.94 12.43 4.97
N LYS A 220 -17.43 11.33 4.41
CA LYS A 220 -16.06 11.28 3.86
C LYS A 220 -15.82 12.27 2.71
N ALA A 221 -16.88 12.76 2.07
CA ALA A 221 -16.83 13.74 0.99
C ALA A 221 -17.02 15.19 1.50
N SER A 222 -17.22 15.40 2.80
CA SER A 222 -17.43 16.74 3.36
C SER A 222 -16.15 17.57 3.30
N THR A 223 -16.34 18.86 3.05
CA THR A 223 -15.24 19.83 2.94
C THR A 223 -14.79 20.34 4.32
N PRO A 224 -13.58 20.92 4.44
CA PRO A 224 -13.17 21.62 5.66
C PRO A 224 -14.17 22.70 6.10
N GLU A 225 -14.77 23.41 5.15
CA GLU A 225 -15.79 24.44 5.39
C GLU A 225 -17.07 23.84 5.98
N ASP A 226 -17.50 22.66 5.49
CA ASP A 226 -18.61 21.91 6.10
C ASP A 226 -18.30 21.54 7.55
N CYS A 227 -17.07 21.09 7.81
CA CYS A 227 -16.64 20.70 9.15
C CYS A 227 -16.63 21.90 10.12
N GLN A 228 -16.09 23.04 9.69
CA GLN A 228 -16.10 24.28 10.48
C GLN A 228 -17.52 24.76 10.76
N ARG A 229 -18.40 24.74 9.75
CA ARG A 229 -19.82 25.10 9.89
C ARG A 229 -20.49 24.22 10.93
N VAL A 230 -20.35 22.90 10.82
CA VAL A 230 -20.98 21.95 11.76
C VAL A 230 -20.44 22.11 13.19
N LEU A 231 -19.13 22.26 13.36
CA LEU A 231 -18.54 22.52 14.68
C LEU A 231 -19.07 23.81 15.31
N THR A 232 -19.28 24.85 14.50
CA THR A 232 -19.90 26.10 14.94
C THR A 232 -21.36 25.87 15.35
N THR A 233 -22.14 25.17 14.53
CA THR A 233 -23.54 24.84 14.80
C THR A 233 -23.73 24.09 16.12
N ILE A 234 -22.84 23.15 16.45
CA ILE A 234 -22.95 22.36 17.68
C ILE A 234 -22.34 23.04 18.93
N GLY A 235 -21.75 24.23 18.78
CA GLY A 235 -21.12 24.99 19.86
C GLY A 235 -19.69 24.55 20.22
N CYS A 236 -18.99 23.92 19.27
CA CYS A 236 -17.60 23.45 19.41
C CYS A 236 -16.62 24.23 18.51
N SER A 237 -16.90 25.49 18.20
CA SER A 237 -16.09 26.32 17.28
C SER A 237 -14.62 26.42 17.71
N ALA A 238 -14.32 26.46 19.01
CA ALA A 238 -12.94 26.49 19.53
C ALA A 238 -12.11 25.25 19.14
N GLN A 239 -12.74 24.13 18.81
CA GLN A 239 -12.03 22.93 18.36
C GLN A 239 -11.54 23.05 16.92
N TRP A 240 -12.09 23.98 16.13
CA TRP A 240 -11.68 24.20 14.75
C TRP A 240 -10.22 24.64 14.65
N ASP A 241 -9.79 25.58 15.48
CA ASP A 241 -8.42 26.09 15.46
C ASP A 241 -7.41 24.97 15.84
N ILE A 242 -7.81 24.08 16.73
CA ILE A 242 -7.01 22.91 17.12
C ILE A 242 -6.89 21.92 15.97
N ILE A 243 -8.01 21.56 15.33
CA ILE A 243 -8.03 20.59 14.22
C ILE A 243 -7.31 21.16 12.99
N SER A 244 -7.55 22.42 12.66
CA SER A 244 -6.92 23.08 11.51
C SER A 244 -5.43 23.26 11.72
N SER A 245 -4.98 23.65 12.93
CA SER A 245 -3.57 23.70 13.29
C SER A 245 -2.91 22.32 13.23
N LEU A 246 -3.54 21.28 13.80
CA LEU A 246 -3.07 19.90 13.71
C LEU A 246 -2.93 19.44 12.26
N ALA A 247 -3.94 19.72 11.44
CA ALA A 247 -3.97 19.37 10.02
C ALA A 247 -2.92 20.14 9.19
N ASN A 248 -2.59 21.38 9.58
CA ASN A 248 -1.56 22.21 8.95
C ASN A 248 -0.14 21.86 9.42
N SER A 249 0.01 21.40 10.67
CA SER A 249 1.27 20.93 11.25
C SER A 249 1.65 19.52 10.80
N TRP A 250 0.71 18.82 10.15
CA TRP A 250 0.94 17.53 9.52
C TRP A 250 1.77 17.73 8.26
N ASN A 251 3.08 17.93 8.46
CA ASN A 251 4.09 17.81 7.41
C ASN A 251 4.15 16.35 6.97
N PHE A 252 3.94 16.12 5.68
CA PHE A 252 4.39 14.90 5.04
C PHE A 252 5.92 14.97 4.93
N ASP A 253 6.63 14.55 5.98
CA ASP A 253 8.01 14.10 5.80
C ASP A 253 7.95 12.77 5.06
N ASP A 254 8.52 12.72 3.85
CA ASP A 254 8.56 11.56 2.93
C ASP A 254 9.17 10.28 3.56
N GLU A 255 9.71 10.36 4.78
CA GLU A 255 10.40 9.25 5.46
C GLU A 255 9.55 8.48 6.49
N ASN A 256 8.30 8.88 6.77
CA ASN A 256 7.49 8.17 7.76
C ASN A 256 6.07 7.87 7.23
N PRO A 257 5.77 6.63 6.80
CA PRO A 257 4.40 6.28 6.45
C PRO A 257 3.54 6.41 7.71
N ALA A 258 2.40 7.08 7.57
CA ALA A 258 1.45 7.34 8.64
C ALA A 258 1.26 6.12 9.57
N PRO A 259 1.18 6.32 10.89
CA PRO A 259 0.96 5.22 11.81
C PRO A 259 -0.35 4.51 11.44
N SER A 260 -0.24 3.21 11.26
CA SER A 260 -1.35 2.28 11.06
C SER A 260 -2.58 2.69 11.87
N GLN A 261 -3.74 2.77 11.21
CA GLN A 261 -5.04 3.05 11.82
C GLN A 261 -5.46 2.03 12.92
N ASN A 262 -4.61 1.05 13.23
CA ASN A 262 -4.80 0.06 14.29
C ASN A 262 -3.85 0.22 15.50
N ALA A 263 -3.16 1.35 15.64
CA ALA A 263 -2.37 1.61 16.86
C ALA A 263 -3.30 1.85 18.06
N LYS A 264 -3.60 0.77 18.81
CA LYS A 264 -4.24 0.87 20.13
C LYS A 264 -3.38 1.77 21.04
N PRO A 265 -3.98 2.67 21.83
CA PRO A 265 -3.23 3.47 22.79
C PRO A 265 -2.52 2.54 23.78
N LYS A 266 -1.18 2.65 23.83
CA LYS A 266 -0.41 2.09 24.94
C LYS A 266 -0.90 2.77 26.22
N LYS A 267 -1.37 1.97 27.18
CA LYS A 267 -1.63 2.46 28.54
C LYS A 267 -0.33 3.06 29.08
N ALA A 268 -0.40 4.32 29.51
CA ALA A 268 0.63 4.91 30.34
C ALA A 268 0.72 4.15 31.67
N ALA A 269 1.94 3.83 32.08
CA ALA A 269 2.26 3.32 33.41
C ALA A 269 2.21 4.44 34.45
#